data_AF-A0A937XRP0-F1
#
_entry.id   AF-A0A937XRP0-F1
#
_cell.length_a   1.000
_cell.length_b   1.000
_cell.length_c   1.000
_cell.angle_alpha   90.00
_cell.angle_beta   90.00
_cell.angle_gamma   90.00
#
_symmetry.space_group_name_H-M   'P 1'
#
loop_
_entity.id
_entity.type
_entity.pdbx_description
1 polymer ?
#
loop_
_entity_poly.entity_id
_entity_poly.type
_entity_poly.pdbx_seq_one_letter_code
_entity_poly.pdbx_strand_id
1 'polypeptide(L)'
;MTPGHAAGGAACYVYYRVNAANLASTRGALVALLAEVRARTGIEGALSRRIEPQEAAAQSAEFTLMEVYAGIADPVVFETHLQGAVRRSNIAQLLAAGSQRSIEWFIPLDDSGTAPGGGRR
;
A
#
# COMPACT_ATOMS: atom_id res chain seq x y z
N MET A 1 29.83 -11.62 -16.46
CA MET A 1 28.36 -11.52 -16.45
C MET A 1 27.95 -11.15 -15.05
N THR A 2 27.82 -9.86 -14.77
CA THR A 2 27.29 -9.36 -13.50
C THR A 2 25.77 -9.52 -13.56
N PRO A 3 25.09 -10.13 -12.57
CA PRO A 3 23.64 -10.19 -12.59
C PRO A 3 23.11 -8.75 -12.60
N GLY A 4 22.26 -8.45 -13.58
CA GLY A 4 21.58 -7.17 -13.66
C GLY A 4 20.84 -6.94 -12.37
N HIS A 5 21.08 -5.79 -11.73
CA HIS A 5 20.22 -5.30 -10.66
C HIS A 5 18.80 -5.33 -11.20
N ALA A 6 17.98 -6.25 -10.69
CA ALA A 6 16.55 -6.02 -10.70
C ALA A 6 16.38 -4.77 -9.85
N ALA A 7 16.35 -3.60 -10.48
CA ALA A 7 15.92 -2.37 -9.86
C ALA A 7 14.51 -2.67 -9.35
N GLY A 8 14.41 -3.06 -8.07
CA GLY A 8 13.13 -3.34 -7.45
C GLY A 8 12.32 -2.07 -7.59
N GLY A 9 11.14 -2.12 -8.20
CA GLY A 9 10.27 -0.95 -8.17
C GLY A 9 9.91 -0.62 -6.72
N ALA A 10 9.44 0.61 -6.47
CA ALA A 10 8.93 0.99 -5.17
C ALA A 10 7.80 0.06 -4.70
N ALA A 11 7.62 -0.01 -3.40
CA ALA A 11 6.47 -0.67 -2.78
C ALA A 11 5.59 0.36 -2.07
N CYS A 12 4.27 0.15 -2.14
CA CYS A 12 3.27 0.99 -1.50
C CYS A 12 2.39 0.11 -0.60
N TYR A 13 2.28 0.51 0.66
CA TYR A 13 1.45 -0.14 1.66
C TYR A 13 0.35 0.83 2.09
N VAL A 14 -0.89 0.36 2.07
CA VAL A 14 -2.05 1.19 2.41
C VAL A 14 -2.83 0.52 3.53
N TYR A 15 -3.05 1.24 4.62
CA TYR A 15 -3.70 0.72 5.82
C TYR A 15 -5.06 1.36 6.05
N TYR A 16 -6.01 0.53 6.47
CA TYR A 16 -7.38 0.91 6.77
C TYR A 16 -7.78 0.34 8.11
N ARG A 17 -8.23 1.19 9.04
CA ARG A 17 -8.94 0.71 10.23
C ARG A 17 -10.43 0.62 9.92
N VAL A 18 -11.01 -0.50 10.31
CA VAL A 18 -12.39 -0.85 9.95
C VAL A 18 -13.08 -1.53 11.11
N ASN A 19 -14.34 -1.17 11.34
CA ASN A 19 -15.13 -1.84 12.35
C ASN A 19 -15.59 -3.22 11.86
N ALA A 20 -15.80 -4.15 12.79
CA ALA A 20 -16.30 -5.50 12.51
C ALA A 20 -17.57 -5.51 11.64
N ALA A 21 -18.49 -4.58 11.92
CA ALA A 21 -19.75 -4.40 11.18
C ALA A 21 -19.54 -4.07 9.69
N ASN A 22 -18.45 -3.36 9.35
CA ASN A 22 -18.15 -2.94 7.99
C ASN A 22 -17.07 -3.81 7.34
N LEU A 23 -16.52 -4.80 8.03
CA LEU A 23 -15.36 -5.57 7.57
C LEU A 23 -15.61 -6.25 6.23
N ALA A 24 -16.74 -6.95 6.08
CA ALA A 24 -17.09 -7.66 4.85
C ALA A 24 -17.29 -6.68 3.67
N SER A 25 -18.07 -5.62 3.89
CA SER A 25 -18.30 -4.58 2.88
C SER A 25 -17.01 -3.89 2.45
N THR A 26 -16.13 -3.61 3.40
CA THR A 26 -14.83 -2.96 3.14
C THR A 26 -13.91 -3.89 2.38
N ARG A 27 -13.82 -5.17 2.74
CA ARG A 27 -13.06 -6.16 1.95
C ARG A 27 -13.56 -6.24 0.52
N GLY A 28 -14.88 -6.27 0.31
CA GLY A 28 -15.47 -6.24 -1.03
C GLY A 28 -15.08 -4.99 -1.83
N ALA A 29 -15.17 -3.81 -1.21
CA ALA A 29 -14.78 -2.55 -1.82
C ALA A 29 -13.26 -2.51 -2.15
N LEU A 30 -12.41 -3.03 -1.27
CA LEU A 30 -10.96 -3.11 -1.49
C LEU A 30 -10.59 -4.10 -2.61
N VAL A 31 -11.28 -5.23 -2.72
CA VAL A 31 -11.09 -6.16 -3.83
C VAL A 31 -11.45 -5.50 -5.17
N ALA A 32 -12.55 -4.76 -5.22
CA ALA A 32 -12.93 -4.00 -6.42
C ALA A 32 -11.91 -2.89 -6.73
N LEU A 33 -11.39 -2.20 -5.71
CA LEU A 33 -10.33 -1.20 -5.86
C LEU A 33 -9.05 -1.82 -6.44
N LEU A 34 -8.60 -2.96 -5.91
CA LEU A 34 -7.42 -3.68 -6.40
C LEU A 34 -7.56 -4.07 -7.88
N ALA A 35 -8.73 -4.57 -8.27
CA ALA A 35 -9.03 -4.90 -9.66
C ALA A 35 -8.99 -3.66 -10.56
N GLU A 36 -9.53 -2.53 -10.09
CA GLU A 36 -9.49 -1.26 -10.84
C GLU A 36 -8.06 -0.73 -10.98
N VAL A 37 -7.26 -0.75 -9.90
CA VAL A 37 -5.86 -0.32 -9.92
C VAL A 37 -5.08 -1.18 -10.90
N ARG A 38 -5.21 -2.50 -10.83
CA ARG A 38 -4.59 -3.43 -11.79
C ARG A 38 -4.98 -3.13 -13.23
N ALA A 39 -6.25 -2.86 -13.50
CA ALA A 39 -6.71 -2.54 -14.85
C ALA A 39 -6.11 -1.23 -15.41
N ARG A 40 -5.77 -0.27 -14.54
CA ARG A 40 -5.23 1.04 -14.94
C ARG A 40 -3.71 1.09 -15.00
N THR A 41 -3.04 0.40 -14.08
CA THR A 41 -1.58 0.49 -13.90
C THR A 41 -0.84 -0.79 -14.27
N GLY A 42 -1.56 -1.91 -14.43
CA GLY A 42 -0.97 -3.24 -14.60
C GLY A 42 -0.39 -3.84 -13.32
N ILE A 43 -0.37 -3.09 -12.20
CA ILE A 43 0.22 -3.55 -10.94
C ILE A 43 -0.81 -4.34 -10.15
N GLU A 44 -0.43 -5.56 -9.78
CA GLU A 44 -1.24 -6.43 -8.95
C GLU A 44 -1.00 -6.13 -7.46
N GLY A 45 -2.06 -5.71 -6.77
CA GLY A 45 -2.01 -5.52 -5.33
C GLY A 45 -2.56 -6.73 -4.57
N ALA A 46 -2.09 -6.92 -3.34
CA ALA A 46 -2.54 -7.96 -2.44
C ALA A 46 -3.30 -7.37 -1.24
N LEU A 47 -4.45 -7.96 -0.89
CA LEU A 47 -5.19 -7.60 0.32
C LEU A 47 -4.76 -8.52 1.47
N SER A 48 -4.28 -7.92 2.55
CA SER A 48 -3.77 -8.62 3.73
C SER A 48 -4.40 -8.16 5.04
N ARG A 49 -4.39 -9.12 5.97
CA ARG A 49 -4.84 -9.11 7.36
C ARG A 49 -3.80 -8.67 8.42
N ARG A 50 -3.60 -7.42 8.87
CA ARG A 50 -2.54 -7.16 9.90
C ARG A 50 -2.97 -7.52 11.32
N ILE A 51 -2.80 -8.77 11.80
CA ILE A 51 -3.18 -9.16 13.18
C ILE A 51 -2.34 -8.45 14.24
N GLU A 52 -2.95 -7.50 14.94
CA GLU A 52 -2.35 -6.86 16.11
C GLU A 52 -2.57 -7.73 17.36
N PRO A 53 -1.61 -7.82 18.30
CA PRO A 53 -1.76 -8.61 19.52
C PRO A 53 -3.01 -8.24 20.35
N GLN A 54 -3.40 -6.97 20.30
CA GLN A 54 -4.58 -6.43 20.98
C GLN A 54 -5.89 -6.92 20.32
N GLU A 55 -5.87 -7.16 19.01
CA GLU A 55 -6.99 -7.76 18.28
C GLU A 55 -7.05 -9.28 18.41
N ALA A 56 -5.94 -9.94 18.68
CA ALA A 56 -5.93 -11.37 19.00
C ALA A 56 -6.43 -11.64 20.43
N ALA A 57 -6.24 -10.69 21.35
CA ALA A 57 -6.62 -10.82 22.76
C ALA A 57 -8.05 -10.36 23.05
N ALA A 58 -8.61 -9.43 22.27
CA ALA A 58 -9.96 -8.96 22.41
C ALA A 58 -10.80 -9.38 21.21
N GLN A 59 -12.10 -9.59 21.44
CA GLN A 59 -13.16 -9.52 20.44
C GLN A 59 -13.22 -8.09 19.86
N SER A 60 -12.10 -7.63 19.29
CA SER A 60 -11.88 -6.24 18.95
C SER A 60 -12.87 -5.86 17.88
N ALA A 61 -13.62 -4.80 18.16
CA ALA A 61 -14.60 -4.25 17.24
C ALA A 61 -13.93 -3.60 16.01
N GLU A 62 -12.61 -3.54 15.96
CA GLU A 62 -11.81 -2.91 14.92
C GLU A 62 -10.76 -3.89 14.35
N PHE A 63 -10.55 -3.79 13.04
CA PHE A 63 -9.59 -4.55 12.25
C PHE A 63 -8.75 -3.59 11.40
N THR A 64 -7.52 -3.99 11.12
CA THR A 64 -6.60 -3.29 10.20
C THR A 64 -6.41 -4.09 8.93
N LEU A 65 -7.01 -3.63 7.84
CA LEU A 65 -6.79 -4.18 6.49
C LEU A 65 -5.62 -3.46 5.82
N MET A 66 -4.87 -4.18 5.00
CA MET A 66 -3.68 -3.67 4.33
C MET A 66 -3.70 -4.03 2.84
N GLU A 67 -3.54 -3.04 1.96
CA GLU A 67 -3.18 -3.27 0.56
C GLU A 67 -1.66 -3.21 0.42
N VAL A 68 -1.10 -4.09 -0.39
CA VAL A 68 0.33 -4.10 -0.72
C VAL A 68 0.50 -4.09 -2.21
N TYR A 69 1.26 -3.14 -2.72
CA TYR A 69 1.66 -3.02 -4.11
C TYR A 69 3.18 -3.03 -4.19
N ALA A 70 3.75 -3.78 -5.13
CA ALA A 70 5.20 -3.91 -5.31
C ALA A 70 5.57 -3.74 -6.79
N GLY A 71 6.85 -3.46 -7.06
CA GLY A 71 7.34 -3.32 -8.43
C GLY A 71 6.86 -2.03 -9.11
N ILE A 72 6.58 -0.98 -8.35
CA ILE A 72 6.10 0.29 -8.87
C ILE A 72 7.27 1.06 -9.48
N ALA A 73 7.27 1.21 -10.81
CA ALA A 73 8.33 1.95 -11.52
C ALA A 73 8.26 3.47 -11.30
N ASP A 74 7.04 4.02 -11.24
CA ASP A 74 6.80 5.46 -11.03
C ASP A 74 5.79 5.65 -9.88
N PRO A 75 6.29 5.97 -8.66
CA PRO A 75 5.44 6.21 -7.49
C PRO A 75 4.40 7.30 -7.68
N VAL A 76 4.74 8.37 -8.41
CA VAL A 76 3.88 9.56 -8.57
C VAL A 76 2.70 9.25 -9.49
N VAL A 77 2.99 8.60 -10.61
CA VAL A 77 1.94 8.15 -11.54
C VAL A 77 1.04 7.11 -10.88
N PHE A 78 1.63 6.15 -10.16
CA PHE A 78 0.86 5.15 -9.42
C PHE A 78 -0.05 5.80 -8.37
N GLU A 79 0.49 6.71 -7.55
CA GLU A 79 -0.30 7.40 -6.53
C GLU A 79 -1.48 8.14 -7.15
N THR A 80 -1.28 8.81 -8.29
CA THR A 80 -2.35 9.52 -9.00
C THR A 80 -3.48 8.58 -9.40
N HIS A 81 -3.14 7.40 -9.95
CA HIS A 81 -4.13 6.39 -10.32
C HIS A 81 -4.85 5.80 -9.10
N LEU A 82 -4.10 5.50 -8.03
CA LEU A 82 -4.64 4.98 -6.78
C LEU A 82 -5.60 5.98 -6.13
N GLN A 83 -5.22 7.24 -5.99
CA GLN A 83 -6.09 8.30 -5.45
C GLN A 83 -7.34 8.47 -6.30
N GLY A 84 -7.21 8.41 -7.63
CA GLY A 84 -8.35 8.44 -8.54
C GLY A 84 -9.34 7.29 -8.28
N ALA A 85 -8.83 6.07 -8.12
CA ALA A 85 -9.67 4.89 -7.86
C ALA A 85 -10.32 4.96 -6.47
N VAL A 86 -9.58 5.40 -5.45
CA VAL A 86 -10.13 5.62 -4.10
C VAL A 86 -11.26 6.65 -4.11
N ARG A 87 -11.13 7.77 -4.86
CA ARG A 87 -12.19 8.78 -4.97
C ARG A 87 -13.47 8.26 -5.63
N ARG A 88 -13.38 7.25 -6.49
CA ARG A 88 -14.54 6.59 -7.12
C ARG A 88 -15.12 5.48 -6.23
N SER A 89 -14.33 4.97 -5.31
CA SER A 89 -14.76 3.97 -4.33
C SER A 89 -15.55 4.61 -3.19
N ASN A 90 -16.37 3.81 -2.50
CA ASN A 90 -17.03 4.24 -1.26
C ASN A 90 -16.23 3.90 0.01
N ILE A 91 -14.92 3.62 -0.10
CA ILE A 91 -14.12 3.06 1.00
C ILE A 91 -14.08 4.01 2.20
N ALA A 92 -13.98 5.32 1.98
CA ALA A 92 -13.89 6.30 3.06
C ALA A 92 -15.10 6.28 4.01
N GLN A 93 -16.29 5.91 3.52
CA GLN A 93 -17.51 5.82 4.34
C GLN A 93 -17.59 4.52 5.16
N LEU A 94 -16.77 3.53 4.83
CA LEU A 94 -16.79 2.21 5.47
C LEU A 94 -15.77 2.09 6.61
N LEU A 95 -14.83 3.04 6.71
CA LEU A 95 -13.78 3.04 7.73
C LEU A 95 -14.35 3.28 9.13
N ALA A 96 -13.55 2.91 10.14
CA ALA A 96 -13.86 3.24 11.53
C ALA A 96 -13.99 4.76 11.71
N ALA A 97 -14.84 5.18 12.66
CA ALA A 97 -15.08 6.60 12.91
C ALA A 97 -13.78 7.33 13.28
N GLY A 98 -13.49 8.45 12.60
CA GLY A 98 -12.25 9.20 12.80
C GLY A 98 -10.99 8.52 12.23
N SER A 99 -11.11 7.35 11.60
CA SER A 99 -10.00 6.72 10.89
C SER A 99 -9.85 7.30 9.49
N GLN A 100 -8.60 7.37 9.05
CA GLN A 100 -8.22 7.71 7.69
C GLN A 100 -7.33 6.61 7.11
N ARG A 101 -7.28 6.58 5.78
CA ARG A 101 -6.35 5.76 5.02
C ARG A 101 -4.93 6.28 5.25
N SER A 102 -4.04 5.41 5.73
CA SER A 102 -2.61 5.71 5.84
C SER A 102 -1.84 5.05 4.69
N ILE A 103 -0.86 5.74 4.13
CA ILE A 103 -0.04 5.25 3.01
C ILE A 103 1.42 5.30 3.43
N GLU A 104 2.14 4.20 3.22
CA GLU A 104 3.58 4.11 3.42
C GLU A 104 4.24 3.71 2.09
N TRP A 105 5.34 4.38 1.76
CA TRP A 105 6.11 4.15 0.54
C TRP A 105 7.51 3.66 0.90
N PHE A 106 7.95 2.62 0.18
CA PHE A 106 9.30 2.08 0.27
C PHE A 106 9.95 2.21 -1.10
N ILE A 107 10.83 3.19 -1.22
CA ILE A 107 11.61 3.42 -2.43
C ILE A 107 12.97 2.76 -2.21
N PRO A 108 13.44 1.89 -3.12
CA PRO A 108 14.78 1.34 -3.02
C PRO A 108 15.80 2.47 -2.92
N LEU A 109 16.77 2.28 -2.03
CA LEU A 109 17.93 3.15 -2.02
C LEU A 109 18.68 2.92 -3.33
N ASP A 110 18.88 3.97 -4.13
CA ASP A 110 19.81 3.89 -5.26
C ASP A 110 21.19 3.52 -4.70
N ASP A 111 21.71 2.38 -5.13
CA ASP A 111 23.07 1.93 -4.78
C ASP A 111 24.14 2.70 -5.56
N SER A 112 23.82 3.92 -6.02
CA SER A 112 24.81 4.88 -6.51
C SER A 112 25.58 5.45 -5.32
N GLY A 113 26.35 4.58 -4.67
CA GLY A 113 27.41 4.93 -3.74
C GLY A 113 28.47 5.75 -4.46
N THR A 114 28.21 7.03 -4.68
CA THR A 114 29.25 8.00 -4.95
C THR A 114 29.55 8.69 -3.63
N ALA A 115 30.42 8.07 -2.84
CA ALA A 115 31.17 8.85 -1.85
C ALA A 115 31.87 9.98 -2.63
N PRO A 116 31.71 11.26 -2.27
CA PRO A 116 32.53 12.30 -2.89
C PRO A 116 33.99 11.94 -2.60
N GLY A 117 34.75 11.69 -3.67
CA GLY A 117 36.15 11.35 -3.60
C GLY A 117 36.88 12.36 -2.72
N GLY A 118 37.21 11.94 -1.50
CA GLY A 118 38.10 12.66 -0.60
C GLY A 118 39.49 12.69 -1.23
N GLY A 119 39.71 13.70 -2.05
CA GLY A 119 41.00 13.99 -2.67
C GLY A 119 42.05 14.10 -1.58
N ARG A 120 43.08 13.27 -1.70
CA ARG A 120 44.32 13.36 -0.92
C ARG A 120 44.85 14.80 -1.00
N ARG A 121 45.17 15.38 0.15
CA ARG A 121 46.23 16.36 0.29
C ARG A 121 47.10 15.94 1.47
#